data_AF-A0A2T5JQX0-F1
#
_entry.id   AF-A0A2T5JQX0-F1
#
_cell.length_a   1.000
_cell.length_b   1.000
_cell.length_c   1.000
_cell.angle_alpha   90.00
_cell.angle_beta   90.00
_cell.angle_gamma   90.00
#
_symmetry.space_group_name_H-M   'P 1'
#
loop_
_entity.id
_entity.type
_entity.pdbx_description
1 polymer ?
#
loop_
_entity_poly.entity_id
_entity_poly.type
_entity_poly.pdbx_seq_one_letter_code
_entity_poly.pdbx_strand_id
1 'polypeptide(L)'
;MTAMLGLIAGVLTSSYNSDLAANKFFLEKQVATADSVAIEFSRYVENWSRLIRLRKEFDAKNKEPSAEEKEYFKKTVSERAIARVKLFASLDSAYLYYGKDTSNLVIKFRDWDSKQSDLTIEKLPDINEWRRWQIDILRQLHKEIRK
;
A
#
# COMPACT_ATOMS: atom_id res chain seq x y z
N MET A 1 44.63 -32.35 13.99
CA MET A 1 43.14 -32.47 13.97
C MET A 1 42.44 -31.24 14.55
N THR A 2 42.88 -30.69 15.69
CA THR A 2 42.26 -29.52 16.34
C THR A 2 42.20 -28.24 15.49
N ALA A 3 43.25 -27.91 14.72
CA ALA A 3 43.26 -26.73 13.84
C ALA A 3 42.23 -26.82 12.67
N MET A 4 42.02 -28.01 12.14
CA MET A 4 41.05 -28.24 11.04
C MET A 4 39.61 -28.18 11.55
N LEU A 5 39.36 -28.68 12.77
CA LEU A 5 38.07 -28.55 13.45
C LEU A 5 37.74 -27.08 13.77
N GLY A 6 38.73 -26.28 14.17
CA GLY A 6 38.55 -24.84 14.41
C GLY A 6 38.19 -24.05 13.14
N LEU A 7 38.83 -24.38 12.00
CA LEU A 7 38.49 -23.79 10.71
C LEU A 7 37.07 -24.15 10.25
N ILE A 8 36.68 -25.43 10.36
CA ILE A 8 35.33 -25.88 9.99
C ILE A 8 34.28 -25.20 10.87
N ALA A 9 34.50 -25.15 12.19
CA ALA A 9 33.59 -24.47 13.11
C ALA A 9 33.50 -22.95 12.83
N GLY A 10 34.62 -22.30 12.50
CA GLY A 10 34.65 -20.88 12.14
C GLY A 10 33.87 -20.56 10.87
N VAL A 11 34.05 -21.37 9.81
CA VAL A 11 33.31 -21.20 8.54
C VAL A 11 31.81 -21.44 8.73
N LEU A 12 31.42 -22.49 9.45
CA LEU A 12 30.00 -22.78 9.73
C LEU A 12 29.34 -21.67 10.56
N THR A 13 30.02 -21.17 11.58
CA THR A 13 29.50 -20.08 12.42
C THR A 13 29.37 -18.77 11.62
N SER A 14 30.36 -18.47 10.76
CA SER A 14 30.30 -17.28 9.90
C SER A 14 29.18 -17.38 8.86
N SER A 15 28.97 -18.55 8.25
CA SER A 15 27.87 -18.78 7.32
C SER A 15 26.52 -18.60 8.02
N TYR A 16 26.34 -19.24 9.18
CA TYR A 16 25.13 -19.15 9.97
C TYR A 16 24.81 -17.71 10.39
N ASN A 17 25.81 -16.95 10.85
CA ASN A 17 25.62 -15.55 11.21
C ASN A 17 25.27 -14.67 10.00
N SER A 18 25.84 -14.96 8.82
CA SER A 18 25.50 -14.25 7.58
C SER A 18 24.06 -14.52 7.17
N ASP A 19 23.60 -15.77 7.25
CA ASP A 19 22.23 -16.15 6.92
C ASP A 19 21.22 -15.51 7.89
N LEU A 20 21.53 -15.49 9.18
CA LEU A 20 20.72 -14.78 10.18
C LEU A 20 20.65 -13.27 9.92
N ALA A 21 21.78 -12.64 9.57
CA ALA A 21 21.82 -11.21 9.25
C ALA A 21 21.00 -10.88 7.99
N ALA A 22 21.11 -11.71 6.94
CA ALA A 22 20.33 -11.58 5.72
C ALA A 22 18.82 -11.73 5.99
N ASN A 23 18.43 -12.75 6.77
CA ASN A 23 17.03 -12.97 7.16
C ASN A 23 16.47 -11.79 7.96
N LYS A 24 17.24 -11.28 8.93
CA LYS A 24 16.83 -10.11 9.72
C LYS A 24 16.65 -8.88 8.84
N PHE A 25 17.61 -8.60 7.97
CA PHE A 25 17.52 -7.49 7.02
C PHE A 25 16.28 -7.59 6.12
N PHE A 26 16.01 -8.78 5.59
CA PHE A 26 14.85 -9.01 4.73
C PHE A 26 13.53 -8.76 5.48
N LEU A 27 13.41 -9.29 6.70
CA LEU A 27 12.24 -9.08 7.55
C LEU A 27 12.04 -7.61 7.90
N GLU A 28 13.11 -6.89 8.24
CA GLU A 28 13.06 -5.44 8.49
C GLU A 28 12.56 -4.67 7.26
N LYS A 29 13.01 -5.05 6.05
CA LYS A 29 12.54 -4.43 4.81
C LYS A 29 11.10 -4.77 4.48
N GLN A 30 10.65 -5.99 4.74
CA GLN A 30 9.24 -6.36 4.63
C GLN A 30 8.39 -5.49 5.56
N VAL A 31 8.70 -5.45 6.85
CA VAL A 31 7.95 -4.65 7.84
C VAL A 31 7.90 -3.17 7.44
N ALA A 32 9.04 -2.58 7.10
CA ALA A 32 9.08 -1.17 6.67
C ALA A 32 8.25 -0.92 5.41
N THR A 33 8.22 -1.87 4.47
CA THR A 33 7.41 -1.79 3.25
C THR A 33 5.92 -1.90 3.59
N ALA A 34 5.51 -2.84 4.45
CA ALA A 34 4.12 -2.96 4.89
C ALA A 34 3.62 -1.72 5.62
N ASP A 35 4.45 -1.12 6.49
CA ASP A 35 4.11 0.11 7.20
C ASP A 35 3.91 1.27 6.21
N SER A 36 4.81 1.41 5.23
CA SER A 36 4.70 2.40 4.18
C SER A 36 3.41 2.21 3.36
N VAL A 37 3.11 0.98 2.95
CA VAL A 37 1.85 0.66 2.26
C VAL A 37 0.66 1.02 3.14
N ALA A 38 0.63 0.64 4.41
CA ALA A 38 -0.48 0.93 5.31
C ALA A 38 -0.77 2.43 5.45
N ILE A 39 0.27 3.24 5.60
CA ILE A 39 0.15 4.70 5.73
C ILE A 39 -0.39 5.30 4.43
N GLU A 40 0.24 5.00 3.29
CA GLU A 40 -0.14 5.63 2.02
C GLU A 40 -1.50 5.13 1.51
N PHE A 41 -1.86 3.87 1.79
CA PHE A 41 -3.19 3.33 1.46
C PHE A 41 -4.27 4.03 2.28
N SER A 42 -4.04 4.24 3.58
CA SER A 42 -5.00 4.94 4.45
C SER A 42 -5.25 6.37 3.97
N ARG A 43 -4.18 7.10 3.62
CA ARG A 43 -4.28 8.45 3.04
C ARG A 43 -5.06 8.44 1.73
N TYR A 44 -4.79 7.46 0.87
CA TYR A 44 -5.47 7.33 -0.41
C TYR A 44 -6.97 7.08 -0.26
N VAL A 45 -7.34 6.13 0.60
CA VAL A 45 -8.75 5.80 0.92
C VAL A 45 -9.45 6.99 1.57
N GLU A 46 -8.79 7.70 2.49
CA GLU A 46 -9.38 8.86 3.13
C GLU A 46 -9.69 9.98 2.12
N ASN A 47 -8.78 10.25 1.19
CA ASN A 47 -9.02 11.24 0.14
C ASN A 47 -10.18 10.84 -0.78
N TRP A 48 -10.30 9.55 -1.14
CA TRP A 48 -11.49 9.07 -1.84
C TRP A 48 -12.77 9.24 -1.03
N SER A 49 -12.74 8.91 0.26
CA SER A 49 -13.88 9.07 1.15
C SER A 49 -14.34 10.53 1.23
N ARG A 50 -13.40 11.48 1.27
CA ARG A 50 -13.70 12.92 1.27
C ARG A 50 -14.36 13.35 -0.04
N LEU A 51 -13.83 12.93 -1.19
CA LEU A 51 -14.40 13.25 -2.50
C LEU A 51 -15.84 12.71 -2.66
N ILE A 52 -16.06 11.45 -2.28
CA ILE A 52 -17.39 10.83 -2.35
C ILE A 52 -18.37 11.55 -1.39
N ARG A 53 -17.92 11.93 -0.19
CA ARG A 53 -18.75 12.66 0.77
C ARG A 53 -19.13 14.06 0.27
N LEU A 54 -18.14 14.85 -0.16
CA LEU A 54 -18.38 16.19 -0.72
C LEU A 54 -19.38 16.14 -1.86
N ARG A 55 -19.27 15.10 -2.71
CA ARG A 55 -20.25 14.90 -3.78
C ARG A 55 -21.67 14.71 -3.25
N LYS A 56 -21.85 13.76 -2.31
CA LYS A 56 -23.16 13.49 -1.72
C LYS A 56 -23.78 14.74 -1.08
N GLU A 57 -22.94 15.59 -0.47
CA GLU A 57 -23.38 16.87 0.09
C GLU A 57 -23.82 17.87 -0.99
N PHE A 58 -23.11 17.96 -2.12
CA PHE A 58 -23.52 18.84 -3.24
C PHE A 58 -24.81 18.36 -3.91
N ASP A 59 -24.94 17.06 -4.15
CA ASP A 59 -26.15 16.47 -4.73
C ASP A 59 -27.36 16.68 -3.80
N ALA A 60 -27.20 16.49 -2.49
CA ALA A 60 -28.29 16.67 -1.52
C ALA A 60 -28.76 18.13 -1.39
N LYS A 61 -27.84 19.09 -1.55
CA LYS A 61 -28.18 20.51 -1.39
C LYS A 61 -28.89 21.10 -2.62
N ASN A 62 -28.89 20.44 -3.78
CA ASN A 62 -29.41 20.97 -5.06
C ASN A 62 -28.98 22.44 -5.31
N LYS A 63 -27.77 22.79 -4.87
CA LYS A 63 -27.20 24.14 -4.96
C LYS A 63 -25.83 24.06 -5.60
N GLU A 64 -25.51 25.07 -6.39
CA GLU A 64 -24.17 25.19 -6.95
C GLU A 64 -23.14 25.37 -5.82
N PRO A 65 -22.01 24.64 -5.85
CA PRO A 65 -20.97 24.77 -4.84
C PRO A 65 -20.41 26.20 -4.79
N SER A 66 -20.16 26.70 -3.58
CA SER A 66 -19.50 27.98 -3.36
C SER A 66 -18.07 27.99 -3.94
N ALA A 67 -17.47 29.18 -4.09
CA ALA A 67 -16.08 29.28 -4.54
C ALA A 67 -15.11 28.54 -3.60
N GLU A 68 -15.36 28.61 -2.28
CA GLU A 68 -14.58 27.90 -1.27
C GLU A 68 -14.75 26.38 -1.37
N GLU A 69 -15.98 25.89 -1.60
CA GLU A 69 -16.27 24.47 -1.79
C GLU A 69 -15.61 23.93 -3.07
N LYS A 70 -15.61 24.71 -4.16
CA LYS A 70 -14.90 24.39 -5.41
C LYS A 70 -13.39 24.31 -5.19
N GLU A 71 -12.82 25.23 -4.42
CA GLU A 71 -11.39 25.24 -4.13
C GLU A 71 -10.98 24.08 -3.23
N TYR A 72 -11.75 23.79 -2.18
CA TYR A 72 -11.55 22.63 -1.32
C TYR A 72 -11.63 21.32 -2.11
N PHE A 73 -12.58 21.22 -3.05
CA PHE A 73 -12.70 20.06 -3.94
C PHE A 73 -11.45 19.89 -4.82
N LYS A 74 -10.98 20.95 -5.49
CA LYS A 74 -9.73 20.91 -6.29
C LYS A 74 -8.53 20.46 -5.47
N LYS A 75 -8.40 21.00 -4.25
CA LYS A 75 -7.35 20.61 -3.31
C LYS A 75 -7.43 19.11 -3.00
N THR A 76 -8.62 18.59 -2.68
CA THR A 76 -8.82 17.17 -2.36
C THR A 76 -8.49 16.26 -3.55
N VAL A 77 -8.83 16.67 -4.78
CA VAL A 77 -8.46 15.93 -6.01
C VAL A 77 -6.93 15.87 -6.17
N SER A 78 -6.23 16.98 -5.92
CA SER A 78 -4.76 17.03 -5.98
C SER A 78 -4.13 16.14 -4.90
N GLU A 79 -4.61 16.23 -3.65
CA GLU A 79 -4.16 15.39 -2.54
C GLU A 79 -4.37 13.90 -2.83
N ARG A 80 -5.51 13.53 -3.43
CA ARG A 80 -5.78 12.16 -3.89
C ARG A 80 -4.77 11.69 -4.92
N ALA A 81 -4.45 12.53 -5.92
CA ALA A 81 -3.46 12.18 -6.95
C ALA A 81 -2.07 11.96 -6.35
N ILE A 82 -1.63 12.82 -5.43
CA ILE A 82 -0.36 12.67 -4.71
C ILE A 82 -0.35 11.38 -3.89
N ALA A 83 -1.42 11.11 -3.13
CA ALA A 83 -1.54 9.90 -2.32
C ALA A 83 -1.51 8.62 -3.19
N ARG A 84 -2.13 8.65 -4.38
CA ARG A 84 -2.08 7.53 -5.34
C ARG A 84 -0.65 7.22 -5.77
N VAL A 85 0.11 8.24 -6.15
CA VAL A 85 1.50 8.08 -6.60
C VAL A 85 2.35 7.47 -5.48
N LYS A 86 2.21 7.99 -4.25
CA LYS A 86 2.94 7.46 -3.09
C LYS A 86 2.56 6.02 -2.77
N LEU A 87 1.27 5.72 -2.72
CA LEU A 87 0.79 4.35 -2.53
C LEU A 87 1.37 3.42 -3.58
N PHE A 88 1.35 3.82 -4.85
CA PHE A 88 1.84 2.97 -5.92
C PHE A 88 3.34 2.74 -5.79
N ALA A 89 4.13 3.75 -5.44
CA ALA A 89 5.56 3.58 -5.15
C ALA A 89 5.82 2.60 -3.97
N SER A 90 5.03 2.68 -2.90
CA SER A 90 5.11 1.72 -1.78
C SER A 90 4.73 0.30 -2.21
N LEU A 91 3.69 0.17 -3.05
CA LEU A 91 3.28 -1.11 -3.62
C LEU A 91 4.31 -1.68 -4.62
N ASP A 92 5.06 -0.84 -5.34
CA ASP A 92 6.16 -1.29 -6.19
C ASP A 92 7.29 -1.90 -5.36
N SER A 93 7.60 -1.29 -4.21
CA SER A 93 8.56 -1.84 -3.26
C SER A 93 8.14 -3.22 -2.75
N ALA A 94 6.82 -3.50 -2.66
CA ALA A 94 6.33 -4.79 -2.22
C ALA A 94 6.74 -5.95 -3.16
N TYR A 95 6.96 -5.72 -4.46
CA TYR A 95 7.44 -6.79 -5.35
C TYR A 95 8.85 -7.28 -5.02
N LEU A 96 9.67 -6.47 -4.33
CA LEU A 96 11.03 -6.84 -3.98
C LEU A 96 11.10 -7.76 -2.75
N TYR A 97 10.11 -7.66 -1.86
CA TYR A 97 10.15 -8.27 -0.53
C TYR A 97 9.03 -9.26 -0.26
N TYR A 98 8.03 -9.36 -1.14
CA TYR A 98 6.88 -10.25 -0.96
C TYR A 98 6.74 -11.24 -2.11
N GLY A 99 6.07 -12.35 -1.80
CA GLY A 99 5.83 -13.44 -2.72
C GLY A 99 4.74 -13.14 -3.74
N LYS A 100 4.59 -14.10 -4.65
CA LYS A 100 3.68 -14.04 -5.81
C LYS A 100 2.23 -13.71 -5.44
N ASP A 101 1.74 -14.18 -4.29
CA ASP A 101 0.36 -13.94 -3.85
C ASP A 101 0.11 -12.46 -3.57
N THR A 102 1.00 -11.80 -2.81
CA THR A 102 0.96 -10.35 -2.60
C THR A 102 1.09 -9.62 -3.92
N SER A 103 2.08 -9.95 -4.75
CA SER A 103 2.31 -9.32 -6.05
C SER A 103 1.06 -9.37 -6.94
N ASN A 104 0.42 -10.54 -7.05
CA ASN A 104 -0.81 -10.70 -7.83
C ASN A 104 -1.95 -9.84 -7.29
N LEU A 105 -2.07 -9.71 -5.97
CA LEU A 105 -3.11 -8.89 -5.35
C LEU A 105 -2.88 -7.40 -5.62
N VAL A 106 -1.63 -6.94 -5.59
CA VAL A 106 -1.24 -5.58 -5.98
C VAL A 106 -1.57 -5.30 -7.43
N ILE A 107 -1.26 -6.22 -8.36
CA ILE A 107 -1.60 -6.08 -9.79
C ILE A 107 -3.12 -5.92 -9.95
N LYS A 108 -3.90 -6.81 -9.34
CA LYS A 108 -5.38 -6.76 -9.43
C LYS A 108 -5.94 -5.44 -8.90
N PHE A 109 -5.40 -4.94 -7.79
CA PHE A 109 -5.79 -3.64 -7.25
C PHE A 109 -5.47 -2.51 -8.22
N ARG A 110 -4.27 -2.48 -8.80
CA ARG A 110 -3.87 -1.46 -9.79
C ARG A 110 -4.76 -1.47 -11.02
N ASP A 111 -5.07 -2.64 -11.55
CA ASP A 111 -5.95 -2.80 -12.70
C ASP A 111 -7.37 -2.32 -12.38
N TRP A 112 -7.87 -2.66 -11.20
CA TRP A 112 -9.16 -2.20 -10.72
C TRP A 112 -9.18 -0.68 -10.53
N ASP A 113 -8.16 -0.11 -9.89
CA ASP A 113 -8.03 1.32 -9.60
C ASP A 113 -7.89 2.17 -10.86
N SER A 114 -7.15 1.67 -11.86
CA SER A 114 -7.04 2.33 -13.16
C SER A 114 -8.41 2.48 -13.80
N LYS A 115 -9.25 1.44 -13.75
CA LYS A 115 -10.62 1.49 -14.28
C LYS A 115 -11.50 2.48 -13.52
N GLN A 116 -11.28 2.66 -12.20
CA GLN A 116 -12.05 3.62 -11.40
C GLN A 116 -11.58 5.06 -11.62
N SER A 117 -10.29 5.25 -11.89
CA SER A 117 -9.68 6.59 -12.05
C SER A 117 -10.22 7.36 -13.25
N ASP A 118 -10.72 6.66 -14.27
CA ASP A 118 -11.33 7.23 -15.47
C ASP A 118 -12.84 7.49 -15.32
N LEU A 119 -13.45 7.04 -14.22
CA LEU A 119 -14.87 7.24 -13.98
C LEU A 119 -15.14 8.66 -13.48
N THR A 120 -16.29 9.17 -13.91
CA THR A 120 -16.87 10.35 -13.28
C THR A 120 -17.30 10.00 -11.85
N ILE A 121 -17.36 11.00 -10.98
CA ILE A 121 -17.61 10.77 -9.54
C ILE A 121 -18.94 10.05 -9.30
N GLU A 122 -19.94 10.23 -10.16
CA GLU A 122 -21.25 9.58 -10.08
C GLU A 122 -21.19 8.08 -10.33
N LYS A 123 -20.18 7.62 -11.08
CA LYS A 123 -20.00 6.21 -11.45
C LYS A 123 -19.02 5.49 -10.53
N LEU A 124 -18.42 6.20 -9.57
CA LEU A 124 -17.49 5.60 -8.63
C LEU A 124 -18.22 4.57 -7.75
N PRO A 125 -17.57 3.45 -7.41
CA PRO A 125 -18.13 2.51 -6.46
C PRO A 125 -18.29 3.13 -5.06
N ASP A 126 -18.93 2.39 -4.17
CA ASP A 126 -18.97 2.78 -2.77
C ASP A 126 -17.57 2.73 -2.14
N ILE A 127 -17.30 3.63 -1.19
CA ILE A 127 -16.00 3.73 -0.52
C ILE A 127 -15.55 2.41 0.14
N ASN A 128 -16.50 1.54 0.50
CA ASN A 128 -16.19 0.24 1.06
C ASN A 128 -15.43 -0.68 0.09
N GLU A 129 -15.49 -0.48 -1.22
CA GLU A 129 -14.68 -1.24 -2.18
C GLU A 129 -13.18 -0.93 -2.02
N TRP A 130 -12.80 0.34 -1.87
CA TRP A 130 -11.41 0.71 -1.58
C TRP A 130 -10.95 0.17 -0.22
N ARG A 131 -11.83 0.19 0.79
CA ARG A 131 -11.51 -0.37 2.12
C ARG A 131 -11.30 -1.89 2.07
N ARG A 132 -12.07 -2.61 1.25
CA ARG A 132 -11.84 -4.05 1.04
C ARG A 132 -10.46 -4.30 0.44
N TRP A 133 -10.10 -3.57 -0.62
CA TRP A 133 -8.76 -3.65 -1.21
C TRP A 133 -7.65 -3.37 -0.19
N GLN A 134 -7.82 -2.31 0.61
CA GLN A 134 -6.89 -1.98 1.69
C GLN A 134 -6.73 -3.15 2.67
N ILE A 135 -7.84 -3.69 3.16
CA ILE A 135 -7.84 -4.80 4.13
C ILE A 135 -7.19 -6.04 3.54
N ASP A 136 -7.55 -6.41 2.31
CA ASP A 136 -7.06 -7.63 1.66
C ASP A 136 -5.55 -7.55 1.44
N ILE A 137 -5.04 -6.42 0.94
CA ILE A 137 -3.60 -6.21 0.73
C ILE A 137 -2.85 -6.22 2.06
N LEU A 138 -3.30 -5.47 3.06
CA LEU A 138 -2.63 -5.42 4.37
C LEU A 138 -2.66 -6.77 5.08
N ARG A 139 -3.75 -7.53 4.97
CA ARG A 139 -3.84 -8.88 5.51
C ARG A 139 -2.86 -9.83 4.84
N GLN A 140 -2.70 -9.75 3.52
CA GLN A 140 -1.75 -10.59 2.80
C GLN A 140 -0.30 -10.23 3.14
N LEU A 141 0.06 -8.94 3.19
CA LEU A 141 1.38 -8.48 3.63
C LEU A 141 1.70 -9.00 5.04
N HIS A 142 0.76 -8.86 5.96
CA HIS A 142 0.92 -9.33 7.34
C HIS A 142 1.05 -10.85 7.43
N LYS A 143 0.31 -11.60 6.61
CA LYS A 143 0.41 -13.07 6.54
C LYS A 143 1.82 -13.50 6.12
N GLU A 144 2.44 -12.81 5.18
CA GLU A 144 3.78 -13.16 4.69
C GLU A 144 4.91 -12.73 5.64
N ILE A 145 4.74 -11.63 6.40
CA ILE A 145 5.68 -11.25 7.48
C ILE A 145 5.73 -12.31 8.58
N ARG A 146 4.63 -13.03 8.83
CA ARG A 146 4.52 -14.03 9.91
C ARG A 146 4.98 -15.43 9.51
N LYS A 147 5.34 -15.66 8.25
CA LYS A 147 5.87 -16.95 7.78
C LYS A 147 7.35 -17.08 8.09
#